data_AF-A0A1Z3MMC4-F1
#
_entry.id   AF-A0A1Z3MMC4-F1
#
_cell.length_a   1.000
_cell.length_b   1.000
_cell.length_c   1.000
_cell.angle_alpha   90.00
_cell.angle_beta   90.00
_cell.angle_gamma   90.00
#
_symmetry.space_group_name_H-M   'P 1'
#
loop_
_entity.id
_entity.type
_entity.pdbx_description
1 polymer ?
#
loop_
_entity_poly.entity_id
_entity_poly.type
_entity_poly.pdbx_seq_one_letter_code
_entity_poly.pdbx_strand_id
1 'polypeptide(L)'
;MIDRYLALNSWFSLYELDTNSVADRLLQRMYETEPEHALETLRKLLLCGRAWRWIAEYCRHLLWQHGLRGNLAPGELEQWLPPDRLKGLCEELAHRLNSPVTTSQLPSMSSLTGYIWAWCDISGVEVIREWMKTRSRRDEDFLQLLLLLRYKGTNSATGRYQALKLSQFSEFLGEEQTLRQRLESIEKEGKYPELINEVNNSLKKNRF
;
A
#
# COMPACT_ATOMS: atom_id res chain seq x y z
N MET A 1 -17.93 -4.31 -10.36
CA MET A 1 -18.27 -5.49 -9.51
C MET A 1 -17.77 -5.28 -8.08
N ILE A 2 -16.51 -4.86 -7.87
CA ILE A 2 -15.96 -4.49 -6.55
C ILE A 2 -16.69 -3.28 -5.93
N ASP A 3 -17.10 -2.28 -6.73
CA ASP A 3 -17.82 -1.09 -6.22
C ASP A 3 -19.14 -1.46 -5.53
N ARG A 4 -19.80 -2.53 -5.98
CA ARG A 4 -21.02 -3.04 -5.35
C ARG A 4 -20.74 -3.68 -3.99
N TYR A 5 -19.60 -4.37 -3.84
CA TYR A 5 -19.15 -4.93 -2.56
C TYR A 5 -18.67 -3.84 -1.59
N LEU A 6 -17.95 -2.83 -2.08
CA LEU A 6 -17.54 -1.67 -1.28
C LEU A 6 -18.74 -0.81 -0.84
N ALA A 7 -19.76 -0.68 -1.69
CA ALA A 7 -21.00 0.02 -1.37
C ALA A 7 -21.85 -0.73 -0.32
N LEU A 8 -21.82 -2.06 -0.33
CA LEU A 8 -22.55 -2.90 0.62
C LEU A 8 -21.77 -3.16 1.91
N ASN A 9 -20.44 -3.14 1.86
CA ASN A 9 -19.56 -3.31 3.02
C ASN A 9 -18.27 -2.51 2.81
N SER A 10 -18.24 -1.27 3.32
CA SER A 10 -17.07 -0.38 3.25
C SER A 10 -15.82 -0.93 3.97
N TRP A 11 -15.94 -2.06 4.67
CA TRP A 11 -14.87 -2.78 5.37
C TRP A 11 -14.36 -4.01 4.61
N PHE A 12 -14.97 -4.34 3.47
CA PHE A 12 -14.52 -5.42 2.60
C PHE A 12 -13.06 -5.22 2.20
N SER A 13 -12.27 -6.27 2.35
CA SER A 13 -10.85 -6.30 2.00
C SER A 13 -10.64 -7.25 0.83
N LEU A 14 -9.88 -6.85 -0.19
CA LEU A 14 -9.58 -7.73 -1.33
C LEU A 14 -8.86 -9.02 -0.91
N TYR A 15 -8.17 -8.99 0.24
CA TYR A 15 -7.57 -10.18 0.86
C TYR A 15 -8.60 -11.26 1.23
N GLU A 16 -9.89 -10.93 1.38
CA GLU A 16 -10.94 -11.90 1.72
C GLU A 16 -11.38 -12.77 0.53
N LEU A 17 -10.98 -12.41 -0.71
CA LEU A 17 -11.38 -13.13 -1.93
C LEU A 17 -10.32 -14.10 -2.47
N ASP A 18 -9.17 -14.21 -1.81
CA ASP A 18 -8.04 -15.04 -2.27
C ASP A 18 -7.69 -14.87 -3.76
N THR A 19 -7.81 -13.63 -4.25
CA THR A 19 -7.62 -13.31 -5.68
C THR A 19 -6.19 -13.55 -6.14
N ASN A 20 -5.22 -13.43 -5.22
CA ASN A 20 -3.81 -13.67 -5.51
C ASN A 20 -3.55 -15.13 -5.84
N SER A 21 -4.06 -16.09 -5.05
CA SER A 21 -3.83 -17.52 -5.34
C SER A 21 -4.55 -18.00 -6.60
N VAL A 22 -5.65 -17.37 -7.00
CA VAL A 22 -6.24 -17.61 -8.33
C VAL A 22 -5.32 -17.09 -9.44
N ALA A 23 -4.80 -15.87 -9.31
CA ALA A 23 -3.87 -15.29 -10.27
C ALA A 23 -2.58 -16.11 -10.39
N ASP A 24 -2.00 -16.56 -9.26
CA ASP A 24 -0.79 -17.38 -9.24
C ASP A 24 -0.98 -18.68 -10.00
N ARG A 25 -2.04 -19.44 -9.70
CA ARG A 25 -2.32 -20.72 -10.39
C ARG A 25 -2.49 -20.54 -11.89
N LEU A 26 -3.14 -19.47 -12.33
CA LEU A 26 -3.32 -19.19 -13.75
C LEU A 26 -1.99 -18.83 -14.42
N LEU A 27 -1.22 -17.92 -13.83
CA LEU A 27 0.05 -17.48 -14.37
C LEU A 27 1.10 -18.58 -14.35
N GLN A 28 1.17 -19.37 -13.28
CA GLN A 28 2.01 -20.56 -13.20
C GLN A 28 1.65 -21.56 -14.29
N ARG A 29 0.36 -21.85 -14.48
CA ARG A 29 -0.07 -22.79 -15.52
C ARG A 29 0.27 -22.29 -16.93
N MET A 30 0.11 -21.00 -17.18
CA MET A 30 0.55 -20.37 -18.43
C MET A 30 2.06 -20.49 -18.59
N TYR A 31 2.83 -20.24 -17.53
CA TYR A 31 4.28 -20.29 -17.55
C TYR A 31 4.82 -21.70 -17.80
N GLU A 32 4.20 -22.73 -17.21
CA GLU A 32 4.53 -24.15 -17.46
C GLU A 32 4.33 -24.55 -18.93
N THR A 33 3.40 -23.89 -19.64
CA THR A 33 3.04 -24.24 -21.02
C THR A 33 3.82 -23.40 -22.03
N GLU A 34 3.84 -22.07 -21.85
CA GLU A 34 4.47 -21.10 -22.75
C GLU A 34 5.12 -19.95 -21.95
N PRO A 35 6.36 -20.13 -21.44
CA PRO A 35 7.01 -19.20 -20.53
C PRO A 35 7.07 -17.74 -21.02
N GLU A 36 7.50 -17.53 -22.26
CA GLU A 36 7.68 -16.18 -22.82
C GLU A 36 6.32 -15.48 -23.06
N HIS A 37 5.29 -16.23 -23.46
CA HIS A 37 3.94 -15.68 -23.62
C HIS A 37 3.30 -15.33 -22.27
N ALA A 38 3.52 -16.16 -21.25
CA ALA A 38 3.09 -15.88 -19.89
C ALA A 38 3.76 -14.62 -19.32
N LEU A 39 5.07 -14.45 -19.56
CA LEU A 39 5.82 -13.25 -19.19
C LEU A 39 5.30 -12.00 -19.88
N GLU A 40 5.06 -12.05 -21.19
CA GLU A 40 4.50 -10.93 -21.94
C GLU A 40 3.10 -10.57 -21.44
N THR A 41 2.27 -11.58 -21.15
CA THR A 41 0.94 -11.38 -20.57
C THR A 41 1.01 -10.70 -19.22
N LEU A 42 1.86 -11.20 -18.32
CA LEU A 42 2.08 -10.61 -17.00
C LEU A 42 2.55 -9.16 -17.15
N ARG A 43 3.58 -8.90 -17.97
CA ARG A 43 4.08 -7.56 -18.25
C ARG A 43 2.98 -6.61 -18.72
N LYS A 44 2.13 -7.04 -19.66
CA LYS A 44 1.00 -6.25 -20.17
C LYS A 44 -0.03 -5.96 -19.07
N LEU A 45 -0.35 -6.94 -18.22
CA LEU A 45 -1.24 -6.74 -17.08
C LEU A 45 -0.66 -5.71 -16.10
N LEU A 46 0.63 -5.84 -15.76
CA LEU A 46 1.31 -4.94 -14.84
C LEU A 46 1.40 -3.51 -15.37
N LEU A 47 1.62 -3.32 -16.67
CA LEU A 47 1.85 -1.98 -17.24
C LEU A 47 0.59 -1.30 -17.76
N CYS A 48 -0.39 -2.05 -18.28
CA CYS A 48 -1.59 -1.51 -18.92
C CYS A 48 -2.87 -1.74 -18.11
N GLY A 49 -2.83 -2.60 -17.09
CA GLY A 49 -4.04 -2.96 -16.34
C GLY A 49 -4.60 -1.79 -15.54
N ARG A 50 -5.92 -1.62 -15.53
CA ARG A 50 -6.60 -0.48 -14.86
C ARG A 50 -6.58 -0.57 -13.34
N ALA A 51 -6.50 -1.78 -12.78
CA ALA A 51 -6.50 -2.04 -11.35
C ALA A 51 -5.09 -1.85 -10.73
N TRP A 52 -4.48 -0.68 -10.93
CA TRP A 52 -3.08 -0.41 -10.57
C TRP A 52 -2.77 -0.63 -9.08
N ARG A 53 -3.74 -0.39 -8.19
CA ARG A 53 -3.59 -0.70 -6.76
C ARG A 53 -3.39 -2.19 -6.53
N TRP A 54 -4.30 -3.01 -7.06
CA TRP A 54 -4.22 -4.46 -6.94
C TRP A 54 -2.96 -4.98 -7.63
N ILE A 55 -2.57 -4.40 -8.76
CA ILE A 55 -1.31 -4.72 -9.46
C ILE A 55 -0.11 -4.50 -8.55
N ALA A 56 -0.01 -3.37 -7.84
CA ALA A 56 1.08 -3.12 -6.90
C ALA A 56 1.06 -4.12 -5.73
N GLU A 57 -0.11 -4.36 -5.14
CA GLU A 57 -0.28 -5.35 -4.06
C GLU A 57 0.06 -6.77 -4.52
N TYR A 58 -0.27 -7.14 -5.76
CA TYR A 58 0.04 -8.44 -6.36
C TYR A 58 1.54 -8.57 -6.67
N CYS A 59 2.19 -7.55 -7.21
CA CYS A 59 3.64 -7.57 -7.38
C CYS A 59 4.37 -7.69 -6.04
N ARG A 60 3.88 -7.02 -4.99
CA ARG A 60 4.41 -7.23 -3.64
C ARG A 60 4.26 -8.68 -3.19
N HIS A 61 3.08 -9.27 -3.40
CA HIS A 61 2.84 -10.69 -3.14
C HIS A 61 3.87 -11.58 -3.85
N LEU A 62 4.12 -11.36 -5.14
CA LEU A 62 5.15 -12.10 -5.89
C LEU A 62 6.55 -11.91 -5.31
N LEU A 63 6.95 -10.68 -4.95
CA LEU A 63 8.25 -10.40 -4.34
C LEU A 63 8.44 -11.17 -3.04
N TRP A 64 7.40 -11.28 -2.21
CA TRP A 64 7.44 -12.01 -0.96
C TRP A 64 7.48 -13.52 -1.20
N GLN A 65 6.58 -14.04 -2.05
CA GLN A 65 6.51 -15.45 -2.43
C GLN A 65 7.83 -15.99 -3.01
N HIS A 66 8.60 -15.14 -3.68
CA HIS A 66 9.89 -15.51 -4.28
C HIS A 66 11.10 -15.22 -3.39
N GLY A 67 10.89 -14.72 -2.16
CA GLY A 67 11.97 -14.42 -1.21
C GLY A 67 12.83 -13.20 -1.58
N LEU A 68 12.33 -12.34 -2.48
CA LEU A 68 13.00 -11.07 -2.85
C LEU A 68 12.72 -9.95 -1.84
N ARG A 69 11.69 -10.11 -1.03
CA ARG A 69 11.28 -9.27 0.09
C ARG A 69 10.71 -10.13 1.21
N GLY A 70 10.58 -9.56 2.39
CA GLY A 70 10.04 -10.24 3.56
C GLY A 70 11.01 -11.28 4.13
N ASN A 71 10.50 -12.07 5.08
CA ASN A 71 11.28 -13.01 5.88
C ASN A 71 10.68 -14.42 5.85
N LEU A 72 10.01 -14.80 4.75
CA LEU A 72 9.43 -16.14 4.60
C LEU A 72 10.54 -17.20 4.65
N ALA A 73 10.28 -18.32 5.32
CA ALA A 73 11.23 -19.41 5.38
C ALA A 73 11.37 -20.07 3.99
N PRO A 74 12.53 -20.65 3.64
CA PRO A 74 12.73 -21.27 2.33
C PRO A 74 11.68 -22.33 1.94
N GLY A 75 11.09 -23.02 2.92
CA GLY A 75 10.04 -24.03 2.69
C GLY A 75 8.64 -23.46 2.43
N GLU A 76 8.45 -22.15 2.58
CA GLU A 76 7.19 -21.42 2.33
C GLU A 76 7.21 -20.68 0.99
N LEU A 77 8.36 -20.69 0.30
CA LEU A 77 8.53 -20.01 -0.99
C LEU A 77 7.98 -20.89 -2.12
N GLU A 78 7.18 -20.30 -2.99
CA GLU A 78 6.67 -20.96 -4.19
C GLU A 78 7.21 -20.23 -5.43
N GLN A 79 8.45 -20.57 -5.77
CA GLN A 79 9.22 -19.92 -6.82
C GLN A 79 8.90 -20.50 -8.21
N TRP A 80 7.76 -20.13 -8.77
CA TRP A 80 7.40 -20.52 -10.14
C TRP A 80 8.01 -19.60 -11.21
N LEU A 81 8.38 -18.37 -10.83
CA LEU A 81 9.00 -17.38 -11.72
C LEU A 81 10.47 -17.13 -11.35
N PRO A 82 11.41 -17.13 -12.33
CA PRO A 82 12.80 -16.79 -12.05
C PRO A 82 12.94 -15.39 -11.40
N PRO A 83 13.68 -15.26 -10.28
CA PRO A 83 13.75 -14.00 -9.54
C PRO A 83 14.23 -12.81 -10.37
N ASP A 84 15.15 -13.01 -11.32
CA ASP A 84 15.66 -11.92 -12.15
C ASP A 84 14.63 -11.42 -13.17
N ARG A 85 13.73 -12.29 -13.65
CA ARG A 85 12.61 -11.88 -14.49
C ARG A 85 11.61 -11.06 -13.69
N LEU A 86 11.32 -11.48 -12.45
CA LEU A 86 10.44 -10.74 -11.55
C LEU A 86 11.01 -9.35 -11.22
N LYS A 87 12.32 -9.25 -10.94
CA LYS A 87 12.99 -7.95 -10.72
C LYS A 87 12.81 -7.02 -11.91
N GLY A 88 13.07 -7.50 -13.14
CA GLY A 88 12.89 -6.68 -14.35
C GLY A 88 11.44 -6.18 -14.51
N LEU A 89 10.45 -7.03 -14.24
CA LEU A 89 9.04 -6.61 -14.25
C LEU A 89 8.74 -5.56 -13.17
N CYS A 90 9.32 -5.70 -11.98
CA CYS A 90 9.18 -4.72 -10.90
C CYS A 90 9.83 -3.38 -11.24
N GLU A 91 10.97 -3.36 -11.91
CA GLU A 91 11.62 -2.12 -12.39
C GLU A 91 10.71 -1.37 -13.37
N GLU A 92 10.11 -2.08 -14.32
CA GLU A 92 9.15 -1.49 -15.25
C GLU A 92 7.88 -0.98 -14.56
N LEU A 93 7.37 -1.74 -13.60
CA LEU A 93 6.23 -1.32 -12.80
C LEU A 93 6.59 -0.09 -11.93
N ALA A 94 7.80 -0.02 -11.39
CA ALA A 94 8.26 1.12 -10.60
C ALA A 94 8.16 2.42 -11.40
N HIS A 95 8.57 2.43 -12.68
CA HIS A 95 8.38 3.59 -13.56
C HIS A 95 6.92 4.02 -13.68
N ARG A 96 6.00 3.06 -13.79
CA ARG A 96 4.56 3.34 -13.84
C ARG A 96 4.05 3.89 -12.52
N LEU A 97 4.40 3.28 -11.39
CA LEU A 97 3.93 3.69 -10.05
C LEU A 97 4.48 5.08 -9.67
N ASN A 98 5.70 5.40 -10.09
CA ASN A 98 6.35 6.69 -9.82
C ASN A 98 5.86 7.81 -10.75
N SER A 99 5.08 7.49 -11.79
CA SER A 99 4.60 8.50 -12.73
C SER A 99 3.60 9.49 -12.10
N PRO A 100 3.53 10.74 -12.58
CA PRO A 100 2.51 11.70 -12.16
C PRO A 100 1.08 11.20 -12.38
N VAL A 101 0.85 10.38 -13.41
CA VAL A 101 -0.45 9.79 -13.73
C VAL A 101 -0.94 8.89 -12.58
N THR A 102 -0.05 8.10 -11.97
CA THR A 102 -0.40 7.24 -10.83
C THR A 102 -0.42 8.03 -9.52
N THR A 103 0.61 8.82 -9.26
CA THR A 103 0.77 9.50 -7.96
C THR A 103 -0.30 10.58 -7.71
N SER A 104 -0.85 11.20 -8.76
CA SER A 104 -1.97 12.14 -8.65
C SER A 104 -3.30 11.50 -8.24
N GLN A 105 -3.44 10.17 -8.39
CA GLN A 105 -4.64 9.42 -7.98
C GLN A 105 -4.61 9.01 -6.50
N LEU A 106 -3.44 9.05 -5.85
CA LEU A 106 -3.29 8.60 -4.46
C LEU A 106 -4.18 9.35 -3.45
N PRO A 107 -4.40 10.68 -3.57
CA PRO A 107 -5.24 11.40 -2.61
C PRO A 107 -6.72 11.03 -2.65
N SER A 108 -7.23 10.47 -3.75
CA SER A 108 -8.65 10.06 -3.85
C SER A 108 -8.93 8.67 -3.26
N MET A 109 -7.90 7.98 -2.75
CA MET A 109 -8.03 6.66 -2.17
C MET A 109 -8.66 6.71 -0.78
N SER A 110 -9.36 5.64 -0.40
CA SER A 110 -9.92 5.48 0.96
C SER A 110 -8.89 5.05 2.01
N SER A 111 -7.77 4.48 1.58
CA SER A 111 -6.64 4.10 2.43
C SER A 111 -5.41 3.86 1.57
N LEU A 112 -4.26 4.34 2.04
CA LEU A 112 -2.95 4.23 1.39
C LEU A 112 -2.03 3.22 2.06
N THR A 113 -2.31 2.77 3.29
CA THR A 113 -1.36 1.97 4.10
C THR A 113 -0.81 0.74 3.37
N GLY A 114 -1.68 -0.13 2.86
CA GLY A 114 -1.25 -1.34 2.15
C GLY A 114 -0.50 -1.03 0.85
N TYR A 115 -0.99 -0.03 0.11
CA TYR A 115 -0.39 0.40 -1.15
C TYR A 115 1.00 1.02 -0.96
N ILE A 116 1.21 1.87 0.05
CA ILE A 116 2.51 2.51 0.31
C ILE A 116 3.60 1.47 0.52
N TRP A 117 3.32 0.40 1.26
CA TRP A 117 4.29 -0.66 1.47
C TRP A 117 4.56 -1.47 0.21
N ALA A 118 3.53 -1.76 -0.60
CA ALA A 118 3.74 -2.38 -1.91
C ALA A 118 4.59 -1.51 -2.82
N TRP A 119 4.29 -0.22 -2.87
CA TRP A 119 5.04 0.75 -3.64
C TRP A 119 6.48 0.88 -3.13
N CYS A 120 6.70 0.85 -1.81
CA CYS A 120 8.04 0.83 -1.21
C CYS A 120 8.84 -0.43 -1.59
N ASP A 121 8.23 -1.61 -1.53
CA ASP A 121 8.90 -2.87 -1.86
C ASP A 121 9.36 -2.89 -3.33
N ILE A 122 8.59 -2.24 -4.22
CA ILE A 122 8.83 -2.15 -5.67
C ILE A 122 9.79 -1.01 -6.04
N SER A 123 9.51 0.22 -5.60
CA SER A 123 10.22 1.45 -6.00
C SER A 123 11.34 1.87 -5.05
N GLY A 124 11.41 1.28 -3.85
CA GLY A 124 12.37 1.63 -2.82
C GLY A 124 11.92 2.77 -1.89
N VAL A 125 12.50 2.79 -0.70
CA VAL A 125 12.10 3.68 0.39
C VAL A 125 12.31 5.17 0.09
N GLU A 126 13.40 5.52 -0.60
CA GLU A 126 13.73 6.93 -0.89
C GLU A 126 12.68 7.60 -1.77
N VAL A 127 12.11 6.86 -2.73
CA VAL A 127 11.02 7.35 -3.59
C VAL A 127 9.79 7.71 -2.76
N ILE A 128 9.42 6.84 -1.82
CA ILE A 128 8.27 7.05 -0.94
C ILE A 128 8.53 8.23 0.00
N ARG A 129 9.73 8.31 0.56
CA ARG A 129 10.16 9.41 1.43
C ARG A 129 10.07 10.76 0.72
N GLU A 130 10.57 10.85 -0.51
CA GLU A 130 10.51 12.08 -1.31
C GLU A 130 9.07 12.48 -1.64
N TRP A 131 8.24 11.52 -2.06
CA TRP A 131 6.83 11.75 -2.36
C TRP A 131 6.06 12.24 -1.11
N MET A 132 6.22 11.56 0.03
CA MET A 132 5.56 11.94 1.27
C MET A 132 6.02 13.32 1.74
N LYS A 133 7.33 13.60 1.74
CA LYS A 133 7.88 14.90 2.10
C LYS A 133 7.34 16.03 1.24
N THR A 134 7.21 15.79 -0.06
CA THR A 134 6.65 16.78 -1.01
C THR A 134 5.15 16.99 -0.78
N ARG A 135 4.40 15.92 -0.50
CA ARG A 135 2.97 15.99 -0.23
C ARG A 135 2.67 16.68 1.11
N SER A 136 3.43 16.39 2.16
CA SER A 136 3.15 16.85 3.53
C SER A 136 3.80 18.19 3.89
N ARG A 137 4.11 19.05 2.90
CA ARG A 137 4.75 20.36 3.16
C ARG A 137 3.84 21.28 3.95
N ARG A 138 2.55 21.37 3.58
CA ARG A 138 1.54 22.16 4.31
C ARG A 138 0.90 21.30 5.40
N ASP A 139 0.45 21.96 6.47
CA ASP A 139 -0.13 21.25 7.62
C ASP A 139 -1.42 20.53 7.28
N GLU A 140 -2.28 21.13 6.44
CA GLU A 140 -3.49 20.46 5.95
C GLU A 140 -3.17 19.17 5.19
N ASP A 141 -2.23 19.24 4.23
CA ASP A 141 -1.85 18.07 3.43
C ASP A 141 -1.18 17.00 4.29
N PHE A 142 -0.42 17.40 5.31
CA PHE A 142 0.14 16.49 6.30
C PHE A 142 -0.96 15.75 7.07
N LEU A 143 -1.95 16.46 7.59
CA LEU A 143 -3.07 15.85 8.31
C LEU A 143 -3.89 14.92 7.41
N GLN A 144 -4.21 15.35 6.19
CA GLN A 144 -4.90 14.51 5.21
C GLN A 144 -4.11 13.25 4.87
N LEU A 145 -2.79 13.36 4.71
CA LEU A 145 -1.92 12.21 4.48
C LEU A 145 -1.98 11.23 5.66
N LEU A 146 -1.91 11.71 6.90
CA LEU A 146 -2.03 10.84 8.09
C LEU A 146 -3.37 10.09 8.14
N LEU A 147 -4.46 10.74 7.74
CA LEU A 147 -5.79 10.10 7.67
C LEU A 147 -5.87 9.03 6.58
N LEU A 148 -5.16 9.20 5.46
CA LEU A 148 -5.03 8.18 4.41
C LEU A 148 -4.18 6.98 4.85
N LEU A 149 -3.23 7.19 5.77
CA LEU A 149 -2.35 6.14 6.32
C LEU A 149 -2.98 5.32 7.44
N ARG A 150 -4.26 5.54 7.74
CA ARG A 150 -5.00 4.74 8.73
C ARG A 150 -5.21 3.31 8.23
N TYR A 151 -5.01 2.37 9.14
CA TYR A 151 -5.38 0.97 8.92
C TYR A 151 -6.77 0.69 9.51
N LYS A 152 -7.44 -0.32 8.95
CA LYS A 152 -8.72 -0.83 9.46
C LYS A 152 -8.45 -1.96 10.44
N GLY A 153 -9.11 -1.95 11.59
CA GLY A 153 -9.06 -2.99 12.61
C GLY A 153 -10.45 -3.41 13.07
N THR A 154 -10.52 -4.54 13.76
CA THR A 154 -11.73 -5.08 14.37
C THR A 154 -11.46 -5.51 15.80
N ASN A 155 -12.26 -5.03 16.73
CA ASN A 155 -12.19 -5.38 18.14
C ASN A 155 -13.58 -5.86 18.59
N SER A 156 -13.63 -6.87 19.45
CA SER A 156 -14.88 -7.46 19.92
C SER A 156 -15.75 -6.51 20.75
N ALA A 157 -15.14 -5.56 21.48
CA ALA A 157 -15.82 -4.60 22.33
C ALA A 157 -16.23 -3.31 21.59
N THR A 158 -15.38 -2.80 20.71
CA THR A 158 -15.60 -1.52 20.01
C THR A 158 -16.02 -1.67 18.55
N GLY A 159 -16.07 -2.91 18.07
CA GLY A 159 -16.40 -3.23 16.68
C GLY A 159 -15.29 -2.82 15.72
N ARG A 160 -15.69 -2.33 14.55
CA ARG A 160 -14.79 -1.93 13.47
C ARG A 160 -14.22 -0.52 13.73
N TYR A 161 -12.91 -0.35 13.58
CA TYR A 161 -12.23 0.93 13.84
C TYR A 161 -11.15 1.26 12.82
N GLN A 162 -10.80 2.55 12.72
CA GLN A 162 -9.64 3.03 11.99
C GLN A 162 -8.62 3.56 12.99
N ALA A 163 -7.38 3.12 12.85
CA ALA A 163 -6.28 3.49 13.74
C ALA A 163 -5.06 3.94 12.94
N LEU A 164 -4.21 4.74 13.60
CA LEU A 164 -2.97 5.25 13.04
C LEU A 164 -1.80 4.88 13.95
N LYS A 165 -0.76 4.27 13.38
CA LYS A 165 0.48 3.92 14.08
C LYS A 165 1.64 4.69 13.44
N LEU A 166 2.03 5.82 14.04
CA LEU A 166 3.08 6.68 13.48
C LEU A 166 4.42 5.95 13.35
N SER A 167 4.78 5.11 14.34
CA SER A 167 5.99 4.29 14.30
C SER A 167 6.08 3.38 13.07
N GLN A 168 4.97 3.04 12.42
CA GLN A 168 4.99 2.23 11.20
C GLN A 168 5.55 3.03 10.01
N PHE A 169 5.45 4.35 10.02
CA PHE A 169 5.85 5.20 8.89
C PHE A 169 7.08 6.05 9.20
N SER A 170 7.82 5.73 10.28
CA SER A 170 8.98 6.51 10.69
C SER A 170 10.08 6.57 9.63
N GLU A 171 10.21 5.49 8.85
CA GLU A 171 11.17 5.40 7.74
C GLU A 171 10.88 6.39 6.59
N PHE A 172 9.60 6.79 6.44
CA PHE A 172 9.13 7.66 5.36
C PHE A 172 8.89 9.10 5.80
N LEU A 173 8.29 9.29 6.97
CA LEU A 173 7.85 10.59 7.48
C LEU A 173 8.81 11.19 8.51
N GLY A 174 9.77 10.41 9.00
CA GLY A 174 10.68 10.80 10.08
C GLY A 174 10.22 10.29 11.45
N GLU A 175 11.01 10.60 12.47
CA GLU A 175 10.80 10.10 13.83
C GLU A 175 9.41 10.46 14.39
N GLU A 176 8.80 9.50 15.10
CA GLU A 176 7.47 9.68 15.68
C GLU A 176 7.38 10.91 16.60
N GLN A 177 8.44 11.21 17.35
CA GLN A 177 8.48 12.38 18.24
C GLN A 177 8.34 13.69 17.46
N THR A 178 9.04 13.83 16.33
CA THR A 178 8.96 15.00 15.45
C THR A 178 7.56 15.16 14.85
N LEU A 179 6.93 14.04 14.46
CA LEU A 179 5.55 14.05 13.95
C LEU A 179 4.55 14.49 15.03
N ARG A 180 4.73 14.03 16.27
CA ARG A 180 3.90 14.44 17.42
C ARG A 180 4.05 15.92 17.74
N GLN A 181 5.29 16.43 17.77
CA GLN A 181 5.56 17.85 17.98
C GLN A 181 4.90 18.72 16.91
N ARG A 182 4.92 18.29 15.64
CA ARG A 182 4.22 18.99 14.56
C ARG A 182 2.71 19.01 14.78
N LEU A 183 2.10 17.89 15.17
CA LEU A 183 0.66 17.82 15.49
C LEU A 183 0.30 18.78 16.63
N GLU A 184 1.09 18.80 17.70
CA GLU A 184 0.88 19.71 18.85
C GLU A 184 1.00 21.18 18.46
N SER A 185 1.92 21.54 17.56
CA SER A 185 2.04 22.92 17.04
C SER A 185 0.78 23.33 16.28
N ILE A 186 0.30 22.47 15.37
CA ILE A 186 -0.90 22.74 14.58
C ILE A 186 -2.13 22.90 15.48
N GLU A 187 -2.25 22.06 16.51
CA GLU A 187 -3.33 22.14 17.50
C GLU A 187 -3.26 23.44 18.31
N LYS A 188 -2.08 23.85 18.79
CA LYS A 188 -1.89 25.11 19.53
C LYS A 188 -2.18 26.34 18.68
N GLU A 189 -1.88 26.29 17.38
CA GLU A 189 -2.20 27.35 16.43
C GLU A 189 -3.70 27.42 16.09
N GLY A 190 -4.51 26.46 16.54
CA GLY A 190 -5.95 26.42 16.31
C GLY A 190 -6.35 26.11 14.86
N LYS A 191 -5.43 25.56 14.06
CA LYS A 191 -5.66 25.25 12.64
C LYS A 191 -6.28 23.86 12.46
N TYR A 192 -7.21 23.75 11.52
CA TYR A 192 -7.84 22.48 11.11
C TYR A 192 -8.37 21.61 12.27
N PRO A 193 -9.21 22.16 13.17
CA PRO A 193 -9.62 21.47 14.40
C PRO A 193 -10.30 20.12 14.14
N GLU A 194 -11.08 20.00 13.06
CA GLU A 194 -11.73 18.76 12.67
C GLU A 194 -10.72 17.67 12.26
N LEU A 195 -9.76 18.01 11.41
CA LEU A 195 -8.72 17.08 10.94
C LEU A 195 -7.80 16.64 12.08
N ILE A 196 -7.39 17.57 12.95
CA ILE A 196 -6.58 17.26 14.15
C ILE A 196 -7.32 16.30 15.07
N ASN A 197 -8.60 16.56 15.35
CA ASN A 197 -9.40 15.69 16.21
C ASN A 197 -9.51 14.28 15.60
N GLU A 198 -9.74 14.16 14.29
CA GLU A 198 -9.81 12.87 13.62
C GLU A 198 -8.48 12.10 13.65
N VAL A 199 -7.35 12.78 13.44
CA VAL A 199 -6.01 12.20 13.56
C VAL A 199 -5.76 11.72 15.00
N ASN A 200 -6.02 12.57 15.99
CA ASN A 200 -5.84 12.25 17.42
C ASN A 200 -6.72 11.07 17.86
N ASN A 201 -7.96 10.99 17.38
CA ASN A 201 -8.85 9.86 17.64
C ASN A 201 -8.32 8.57 17.02
N SER A 202 -7.75 8.64 15.81
CA SER A 202 -7.15 7.49 15.14
C SER A 202 -5.87 7.02 15.85
N LEU A 203 -5.06 7.93 16.40
CA LEU A 203 -3.88 7.59 17.23
C LEU A 203 -4.28 6.90 18.54
N LYS A 204 -5.33 7.36 19.21
CA LYS A 204 -5.84 6.73 20.44
C LYS A 204 -6.30 5.30 20.20
N LYS A 205 -6.95 5.05 19.06
CA LYS A 205 -7.49 3.72 18.70
C LYS A 205 -6.43 2.68 18.38
N ASN A 206 -5.18 3.08 18.13
CA ASN A 206 -4.07 2.14 17.94
C ASN A 206 -3.68 1.36 19.22
N ARG A 207 -4.28 1.70 20.37
CA ARG A 207 -4.07 1.00 21.65
C ARG A 207 -5.02 -0.18 21.87
N PHE A 208 -5.94 -0.42 20.92
CA PHE A 208 -6.84 -1.58 20.89
C PHE A 208 -6.31 -2.64 19.93
#